data_AF-A0A919A2V8-F1
#
_entry.id   AF-A0A919A2V8-F1
#
_cell.length_a   1.000
_cell.length_b   1.000
_cell.length_c   1.000
_cell.angle_alpha   90.00
_cell.angle_beta   90.00
_cell.angle_gamma   90.00
#
_symmetry.space_group_name_H-M   'P 1'
#
loop_
_entity.id
_entity.type
_entity.pdbx_description
1 polymer ?
#
loop_
_entity_poly.entity_id
_entity_poly.type
_entity_poly.pdbx_seq_one_letter_code
_entity_poly.pdbx_strand_id
1 'polypeptide(L)'
;MRHTARETSTQTLTRLIKALDAKHPVTITYTKADGTETIRTIEIYDITISAAGDILLKAMDRETGESRTFRLDRLISYTVHRTAYVIARPAADDKPARPARGLATVTVLYPVDCPAVARVQLLADALAA
;
A
#
# COMPACT_ATOMS: atom_id res chain seq x y z
N MET A 1 -8.63 1.33 -23.03
CA MET A 1 -7.95 1.46 -21.72
C MET A 1 -8.43 2.72 -21.01
N ARG A 2 -8.55 2.71 -19.69
CA ARG A 2 -8.85 3.91 -18.89
C ARG A 2 -7.55 4.69 -18.66
N HIS A 3 -7.59 6.01 -18.84
CA HIS A 3 -6.42 6.87 -18.65
C HIS A 3 -6.48 7.54 -17.30
N THR A 4 -5.39 7.43 -16.52
CA THR A 4 -5.30 8.01 -15.18
C THR A 4 -5.32 9.54 -15.21
N ALA A 5 -4.85 10.17 -16.29
CA ALA A 5 -4.93 11.62 -16.48
C ALA A 5 -6.37 12.18 -16.52
N ARG A 6 -7.39 11.34 -16.73
CA ARG A 6 -8.81 11.71 -16.77
C ARG A 6 -9.58 11.29 -15.50
N GLU A 7 -8.90 10.72 -14.52
CA GLU A 7 -9.49 10.25 -13.26
C GLU A 7 -8.67 10.77 -12.07
N THR A 8 -9.28 10.86 -10.88
CA THR A 8 -8.48 11.19 -9.69
C THR A 8 -7.65 9.99 -9.25
N SER A 9 -6.56 10.25 -8.51
CA SER A 9 -5.74 9.19 -7.91
C SER A 9 -6.58 8.27 -7.01
N THR A 10 -7.51 8.82 -6.24
CA THR A 10 -8.45 8.08 -5.39
C THR A 10 -9.37 7.16 -6.20
N GLN A 11 -9.89 7.62 -7.35
CA GLN A 11 -10.74 6.79 -8.22
C GLN A 11 -9.95 5.63 -8.83
N THR A 12 -8.74 5.91 -9.31
CA THR A 12 -7.83 4.88 -9.85
C THR A 12 -7.54 3.84 -8.77
N LEU A 13 -7.11 4.28 -7.59
CA LEU A 13 -6.82 3.40 -6.46
C LEU A 13 -8.04 2.55 -6.06
N THR A 14 -9.21 3.17 -5.94
CA THR A 14 -10.46 2.45 -5.59
C THR A 14 -10.76 1.33 -6.59
N ARG A 15 -10.52 1.56 -7.88
CA ARG A 15 -10.76 0.55 -8.92
C ARG A 15 -9.72 -0.57 -8.90
N LEU A 16 -8.46 -0.24 -8.61
CA LEU A 16 -7.41 -1.24 -8.46
C LEU A 16 -7.60 -2.11 -7.21
N ILE A 17 -8.05 -1.51 -6.09
CA ILE A 17 -8.43 -2.26 -4.88
C ILE A 17 -9.59 -3.21 -5.20
N LYS A 18 -10.64 -2.74 -5.88
CA LYS A 18 -11.74 -3.62 -6.31
C LYS A 18 -11.27 -4.76 -7.23
N ALA A 19 -10.28 -4.51 -8.10
CA ALA A 19 -9.71 -5.55 -8.94
C ALA A 19 -8.88 -6.57 -8.13
N LEU A 20 -8.14 -6.11 -7.13
CA LEU A 20 -7.43 -6.96 -6.18
C LEU A 20 -8.40 -7.85 -5.40
N ASP A 21 -9.47 -7.28 -4.84
CA ASP A 21 -10.48 -8.01 -4.08
C ASP A 21 -11.19 -9.07 -4.93
N ALA A 22 -11.51 -8.73 -6.18
CA ALA A 22 -12.11 -9.64 -7.15
C ALA A 22 -11.11 -10.63 -7.77
N LYS A 23 -9.81 -10.53 -7.45
CA LYS A 23 -8.73 -11.32 -8.06
C LYS A 23 -8.73 -11.25 -9.59
N HIS A 24 -8.91 -10.03 -10.10
CA HIS A 24 -8.98 -9.70 -11.51
C HIS A 24 -7.66 -9.10 -12.00
N PRO A 25 -7.05 -9.64 -13.07
CA PRO A 25 -5.79 -9.15 -13.58
C PRO A 25 -6.01 -7.79 -14.26
N VAL A 26 -4.98 -6.96 -14.23
CA VAL A 26 -5.02 -5.60 -14.74
C VAL A 26 -3.93 -5.43 -15.78
N THR A 27 -4.29 -5.05 -17.01
CA THR A 27 -3.28 -4.57 -17.96
C THR A 27 -3.02 -3.11 -17.71
N ILE A 28 -1.74 -2.74 -17.58
CA ILE A 28 -1.29 -1.38 -17.29
C ILE A 28 -0.37 -0.87 -18.39
N THR A 29 -0.43 0.43 -18.64
CA THR A 29 0.62 1.20 -19.32
C THR A 29 1.40 1.93 -18.25
N TYR A 30 2.70 1.65 -18.15
CA TYR A 30 3.56 2.12 -17.07
C TYR A 30 4.81 2.80 -17.60
N THR A 31 5.12 3.97 -17.06
CA THR A 31 6.38 4.68 -17.35
C THR A 31 7.43 4.26 -16.34
N LYS A 32 8.52 3.67 -16.83
CA LYS A 32 9.68 3.33 -16.02
C LYS A 32 10.44 4.58 -15.58
N ALA A 33 11.37 4.40 -14.64
CA ALA A 33 12.25 5.48 -14.19
C ALA A 33 13.11 6.07 -15.33
N ASP A 34 13.43 5.25 -16.34
CA ASP A 34 14.17 5.65 -17.54
C ASP A 34 13.31 6.40 -18.58
N GLY A 35 12.02 6.62 -18.31
CA GLY A 35 11.07 7.27 -19.22
C GLY A 35 10.44 6.34 -20.26
N THR A 36 10.84 5.06 -20.31
CA THR A 36 10.27 4.10 -21.27
C THR A 36 8.89 3.66 -20.83
N GLU A 37 7.95 3.65 -21.77
CA GLU A 37 6.62 3.08 -21.55
C GLU A 37 6.61 1.58 -21.80
N THR A 38 5.92 0.86 -20.93
CA THR A 38 5.71 -0.58 -21.08
C THR A 38 4.27 -0.94 -20.83
N ILE A 39 3.76 -1.91 -21.58
CA ILE A 39 2.41 -2.47 -21.40
C ILE A 39 2.55 -3.87 -20.84
N ARG A 40 1.93 -4.14 -19.69
CA ARG A 40 2.04 -5.42 -18.98
C ARG A 40 0.72 -5.81 -18.36
N THR A 41 0.46 -7.11 -18.25
CA THR A 41 -0.69 -7.62 -17.49
C THR A 41 -0.21 -8.13 -16.15
N ILE A 42 -0.78 -7.59 -15.08
CA ILE A 42 -0.32 -7.82 -13.72
C ILE A 42 -1.45 -8.37 -12.83
N GLU A 43 -1.08 -9.20 -11.87
CA GLU A 43 -1.97 -9.74 -10.83
C GLU A 43 -1.59 -9.12 -9.49
N ILE A 44 -2.31 -8.06 -9.13
CA ILE A 44 -2.07 -7.33 -7.89
C ILE A 44 -2.31 -8.27 -6.72
N TYR A 45 -1.40 -8.27 -5.76
CA TYR A 45 -1.51 -9.15 -4.60
C TYR A 45 -1.42 -8.41 -3.27
N ASP A 46 -0.86 -7.19 -3.28
CA ASP A 46 -0.71 -6.32 -2.13
C ASP A 46 -0.57 -4.85 -2.59
N ILE A 47 -1.01 -3.92 -1.76
CA ILE A 47 -0.89 -2.47 -1.98
C ILE A 47 -0.33 -1.85 -0.71
N THR A 48 0.81 -1.19 -0.84
CA THR A 48 1.56 -0.62 0.30
C THR A 48 1.86 0.85 0.06
N ILE A 49 2.16 1.57 1.13
CA ILE A 49 2.61 2.96 1.06
C ILE A 49 4.08 2.99 1.44
N SER A 50 4.92 3.62 0.63
CA SER A 50 6.34 3.80 0.92
C SER A 50 6.53 4.78 2.08
N ALA A 51 7.72 4.78 2.71
CA ALA A 51 8.04 5.78 3.72
C ALA A 51 7.99 7.23 3.18
N ALA A 52 8.15 7.40 1.87
CA ALA A 52 8.04 8.69 1.18
C ALA A 52 6.59 9.06 0.79
N GLY A 53 5.60 8.21 1.10
CA GLY A 53 4.18 8.45 0.79
C GLY A 53 3.75 7.97 -0.60
N ASP A 54 4.60 7.28 -1.35
CA ASP A 54 4.22 6.70 -2.64
C ASP A 54 3.32 5.49 -2.46
N ILE A 55 2.28 5.36 -3.29
CA ILE A 55 1.45 4.17 -3.33
C ILE A 55 2.10 3.13 -4.25
N LEU A 56 2.43 1.98 -3.68
CA LEU A 56 3.11 0.86 -4.32
C LEU A 56 2.16 -0.31 -4.51
N LEU A 57 1.98 -0.73 -5.76
CA LEU A 57 1.24 -1.91 -6.17
C LEU A 57 2.24 -3.07 -6.31
N LYS A 58 2.10 -4.09 -5.47
CA LYS A 58 2.87 -5.33 -5.64
C LYS A 58 2.04 -6.33 -6.44
N ALA A 59 2.62 -6.85 -7.51
CA ALA A 59 1.89 -7.70 -8.43
C ALA A 59 2.79 -8.76 -9.07
N MET A 60 2.17 -9.85 -9.51
CA MET A 60 2.82 -10.82 -10.38
C MET A 60 2.68 -10.39 -11.83
N ASP A 61 3.77 -10.33 -12.58
CA ASP A 61 3.78 -10.05 -14.01
C ASP A 61 3.40 -11.32 -14.78
N ARG A 62 2.35 -11.27 -15.62
CA ARG A 62 1.93 -12.41 -16.45
C ARG A 62 2.91 -12.80 -17.53
N GLU A 63 3.72 -11.86 -17.98
CA GLU A 63 4.68 -12.14 -19.06
C GLU A 63 5.88 -12.91 -18.53
N THR A 64 6.41 -12.53 -17.36
CA THR A 64 7.64 -13.12 -16.80
C THR A 64 7.37 -14.10 -15.66
N GLY A 65 6.18 -14.10 -15.06
CA GLY A 65 5.88 -14.86 -13.85
C GLY A 65 6.55 -14.31 -12.59
N GLU A 66 7.23 -13.16 -12.68
CA GLU A 66 8.00 -12.59 -11.57
C GLU A 66 7.16 -11.62 -10.73
N SER A 67 7.52 -11.51 -9.45
CA SER A 67 6.99 -10.46 -8.58
C SER A 67 7.64 -9.11 -8.88
N ARG A 68 6.81 -8.08 -9.06
CA ARG A 68 7.24 -6.71 -9.35
C ARG A 68 6.43 -5.69 -8.58
N THR A 69 7.05 -4.53 -8.32
CA THR A 69 6.41 -3.41 -7.64
C THR A 69 6.27 -2.23 -8.60
N PHE A 70 5.06 -1.67 -8.68
CA PHE A 70 4.72 -0.55 -9.53
C PHE A 70 4.22 0.62 -8.69
N ARG A 71 4.68 1.83 -8.99
CA ARG A 71 4.16 3.02 -8.34
C ARG A 71 2.88 3.51 -9.04
N LEU A 72 1.88 3.91 -8.27
CA LEU A 72 0.59 4.38 -8.81
C LEU A 72 0.73 5.67 -9.64
N ASP A 73 1.63 6.57 -9.24
CA ASP A 73 1.86 7.87 -9.90
C ASP A 73 2.43 7.75 -11.33
N ARG A 74 3.10 6.63 -11.62
CA ARG A 74 3.70 6.34 -12.94
C ARG A 74 2.80 5.50 -13.85
N LEU A 75 1.55 5.29 -13.44
CA LEU A 75 0.54 4.58 -14.22
C LEU A 75 -0.12 5.56 -15.21
N ILE A 76 0.02 5.32 -16.51
CA ILE A 76 -0.61 6.14 -17.55
C ILE A 76 -2.05 5.67 -17.81
N SER A 77 -2.22 4.36 -17.91
CA SER A 77 -3.50 3.77 -18.26
C SER A 77 -3.63 2.37 -17.68
N TYR A 78 -4.87 1.92 -17.48
CA TYR A 78 -5.14 0.56 -17.01
C TYR A 78 -6.45 0.01 -17.59
N THR A 79 -6.55 -1.31 -17.64
CA THR A 79 -7.77 -2.06 -17.96
C THR A 79 -7.88 -3.23 -17.01
N VAL A 80 -8.98 -3.30 -16.28
CA VAL A 80 -9.32 -4.43 -15.42
C VAL A 80 -10.02 -5.49 -16.26
N HIS A 81 -9.50 -6.70 -16.26
CA HIS A 81 -10.13 -7.85 -16.92
C HIS A 81 -11.05 -8.58 -15.97
N ARG A 82 -12.03 -9.34 -16.49
CA ARG A 82 -12.96 -10.15 -15.69
C ARG A 82 -12.57 -11.63 -15.66
N THR A 83 -11.27 -11.91 -15.74
CA THR A 83 -10.70 -13.27 -15.67
C THR A 83 -10.06 -13.48 -14.30
N ALA A 84 -9.81 -14.72 -13.91
CA ALA A 84 -9.16 -15.03 -12.63
C ALA A 84 -7.64 -14.87 -12.71
N TYR A 85 -7.00 -14.74 -11.55
CA TYR A 85 -5.56 -14.90 -11.37
C TYR A 85 -5.09 -16.30 -11.75
N VAL A 86 -3.89 -16.37 -12.33
CA VAL A 86 -3.28 -17.62 -12.82
C VAL A 86 -1.87 -17.82 -12.29
N ILE A 87 -1.22 -16.80 -11.71
CA ILE A 87 0.15 -16.93 -11.19
C ILE A 87 0.11 -17.15 -9.69
N ALA A 88 0.87 -18.16 -9.24
CA ALA A 88 1.09 -18.38 -7.82
C ALA A 88 1.81 -17.17 -7.21
N ARG A 89 1.23 -16.61 -6.15
CA ARG A 89 1.87 -15.55 -5.38
C ARG A 89 3.17 -16.09 -4.77
N PRO A 90 4.27 -15.31 -4.73
CA PRO A 90 5.41 -15.65 -3.91
C PRO A 90 4.93 -15.92 -2.49
N ALA A 91 5.47 -16.97 -1.86
CA ALA A 91 5.32 -17.15 -0.43
C ALA A 91 5.68 -15.81 0.23
N ALA A 92 4.85 -15.35 1.17
CA ALA A 92 5.06 -14.04 1.77
C ALA A 92 6.37 -14.08 2.56
N ASP A 93 7.48 -13.74 1.90
CA ASP A 93 8.69 -13.33 2.59
C ASP A 93 8.31 -12.15 3.48
N ASP A 94 8.76 -12.25 4.72
CA ASP A 94 8.29 -11.54 5.88
C ASP A 94 7.72 -10.16 5.58
N LYS A 95 6.44 -10.03 5.96
CA LYS A 95 5.76 -8.76 6.27
C LYS A 95 6.83 -7.74 6.68
N PRO A 96 7.13 -6.70 5.88
CA PRO A 96 8.01 -5.66 6.38
C PRO A 96 7.35 -5.18 7.65
N ALA A 97 8.03 -5.37 8.78
CA ALA A 97 7.52 -5.02 10.08
C ALA A 97 7.03 -3.59 9.94
N ARG A 98 5.70 -3.41 10.03
CA ARG A 98 5.09 -2.08 10.05
C ARG A 98 5.92 -1.32 11.08
N PRO A 99 6.64 -0.25 10.72
CA PRO A 99 7.47 0.45 11.69
C PRO A 99 6.51 0.78 12.82
N ALA A 100 6.79 0.21 13.99
CA ALA A 100 6.00 0.36 15.18
C ALA A 100 6.19 1.79 15.69
N ARG A 101 5.71 2.78 14.94
CA ARG A 101 5.05 3.93 15.57
C ARG A 101 3.67 3.43 16.01
N GLY A 102 3.70 2.42 16.88
CA GLY A 102 2.55 1.91 17.59
C GLY A 102 2.28 2.83 18.76
N LEU A 103 1.01 2.90 19.17
CA LEU A 103 0.64 3.46 20.46
C LEU A 103 1.47 2.75 21.53
N ALA A 104 2.29 3.49 22.27
CA ALA A 104 2.94 2.96 23.46
C ALA A 104 1.89 2.89 24.56
N THR A 105 1.57 1.67 25.02
CA THR A 105 0.80 1.50 26.26
C THR A 105 1.76 1.74 27.42
N VAL A 106 1.70 2.94 28.00
CA VAL A 106 2.46 3.28 29.20
C VAL A 106 1.53 3.18 30.40
N THR A 107 1.79 2.23 31.31
CA THR A 107 1.05 2.10 32.56
C THR A 107 1.62 3.08 33.58
N VAL A 108 0.90 4.18 33.82
CA VAL A 108 1.23 5.15 34.87
C VAL A 108 0.26 4.95 36.04
N LEU A 109 0.79 4.58 37.21
CA LEU A 109 0.03 4.51 38.45
C LEU A 109 -0.02 5.91 39.09
N TYR A 110 -1.21 6.39 39.41
CA TYR A 110 -1.42 7.63 40.15
C TYR A 110 -2.57 7.48 41.15
N PRO A 111 -2.56 8.23 42.28
CA PRO A 111 -3.65 8.18 43.27
C PRO A 111 -4.97 8.69 42.69
N VAL A 112 -6.09 8.16 43.17
CA VAL A 112 -7.44 8.41 42.62
C VAL A 112 -7.83 9.89 42.60
N ASP A 113 -7.32 10.67 43.57
CA ASP A 113 -7.58 12.10 43.73
C ASP A 113 -6.60 13.00 42.96
N CYS A 114 -5.70 12.42 42.15
CA CYS A 114 -4.73 13.18 41.38
C CYS A 114 -5.43 14.11 40.37
N PRO A 115 -5.17 15.42 40.36
CA PRO A 115 -5.78 16.35 39.41
C PRO A 115 -5.33 16.05 37.98
N ALA A 116 -6.21 16.28 37.00
CA ALA A 116 -5.99 15.90 35.60
C ALA A 116 -4.68 16.45 35.00
N VAL A 117 -4.30 17.68 35.36
CA VAL A 117 -3.07 18.34 34.88
C VAL A 117 -1.82 17.59 35.34
N ALA A 118 -1.81 17.08 36.58
CA ALA A 118 -0.69 16.30 37.11
C ALA A 118 -0.60 14.91 36.44
N ARG A 119 -1.74 14.30 36.08
CA ARG A 119 -1.77 13.03 35.31
C ARG A 119 -1.14 13.19 33.93
N VAL A 120 -1.42 14.30 33.25
CA VAL A 120 -0.86 14.60 31.92
C VAL A 120 0.65 14.79 32.00
N GLN A 121 1.15 15.48 33.03
CA GLN A 121 2.59 15.66 33.21
C GLN A 121 3.30 14.33 33.49
N LEU A 122 2.76 13.51 34.39
CA LEU A 122 3.31 12.17 34.68
C LEU A 122 3.37 11.27 33.44
N LEU A 123 2.34 11.34 32.58
CA LEU A 123 2.32 10.62 31.31
C LEU A 123 3.40 11.15 30.35
N ALA A 124 3.56 12.48 30.26
CA ALA A 124 4.55 13.12 29.40
C ALA A 124 5.99 12.75 29.83
N ASP A 125 6.26 12.77 31.13
CA ASP A 125 7.57 12.41 31.69
C ASP A 125 7.87 10.92 31.43
N ALA A 126 6.88 10.04 31.58
CA ALA A 126 7.02 8.60 31.33
C ALA A 126 7.21 8.25 29.84
N LEU A 127 6.78 9.12 28.92
CA LEU A 127 7.02 8.98 27.49
C LEU A 127 8.37 9.56 27.03
N ALA A 128 8.99 10.41 27.84
CA ALA A 128 10.26 11.07 27.55
C ALA A 128 11.50 10.33 28.10
N ALA A 129 11.29 9.32 28.95
CA ALA A 129 12.31 8.42 29.50
C ALA A 129 12.55 7.20 28.59
#